data_AF-A0A235H6S4-F1
#
_entry.id   AF-A0A235H6S4-F1
#
_cell.length_a   1.000
_cell.length_b   1.000
_cell.length_c   1.000
_cell.angle_alpha   90.00
_cell.angle_beta   90.00
_cell.angle_gamma   90.00
#
_symmetry.space_group_name_H-M   'P 1'
#
loop_
_entity.id
_entity.type
_entity.pdbx_description
1 polymer ?
#
loop_
_entity_poly.entity_id
_entity_poly.type
_entity_poly.pdbx_seq_one_letter_code
_entity_poly.pdbx_strand_id
1 'polypeptide(L)'
;MSLDPMLQANRILTEAISNYLQSSNELAAAAERATAASAGRDATTRRLAFQELSERGNQARFAKKHLTDTVRRLRSTLPAAQIEAVAAKLDGRESAESALTLVRTILTEKVWSAA
;
A
#
# COMPACT_ATOMS: atom_id res chain seq x y z
N MET A 1 -7.95 -0.41 -30.31
CA MET A 1 -7.19 0.83 -30.04
C MET A 1 -6.33 0.60 -28.80
N SER A 2 -5.01 0.75 -28.90
CA SER A 2 -4.11 0.71 -27.75
C SER A 2 -4.31 1.97 -26.91
N LEU A 3 -4.52 1.84 -25.61
CA LEU A 3 -4.47 2.99 -24.70
C LEU A 3 -3.09 3.65 -24.79
N ASP A 4 -3.04 4.98 -24.63
CA ASP A 4 -1.80 5.73 -24.48
C ASP A 4 -0.96 5.12 -23.34
N PRO A 5 0.34 4.81 -23.56
CA PRO A 5 1.18 4.14 -22.56
C PRO A 5 1.30 4.89 -21.24
N MET A 6 1.30 6.24 -21.27
CA MET A 6 1.35 7.04 -20.05
C MET A 6 0.01 7.00 -19.31
N LEU A 7 -1.11 7.04 -20.03
CA LEU A 7 -2.43 6.89 -19.43
C LEU A 7 -2.59 5.52 -18.76
N GLN A 8 -2.14 4.44 -19.41
CA GLN A 8 -2.15 3.11 -18.82
C GLN A 8 -1.25 3.02 -17.58
N ALA A 9 -0.05 3.59 -17.64
CA ALA A 9 0.87 3.64 -16.50
C ALA A 9 0.26 4.39 -15.29
N ASN A 10 -0.40 5.54 -15.53
CA ASN A 10 -1.08 6.28 -14.46
C ASN A 10 -2.23 5.49 -13.83
N ARG A 11 -3.00 4.74 -14.62
CA ARG A 11 -4.06 3.86 -14.10
C ARG A 11 -3.49 2.77 -13.19
N ILE A 12 -2.49 2.04 -13.67
CA ILE A 12 -1.82 0.99 -12.89
C ILE A 12 -1.24 1.55 -11.59
N LEU A 13 -0.59 2.72 -11.65
CA LEU A 13 -0.05 3.37 -10.45
C LEU A 13 -1.16 3.74 -9.46
N THR A 14 -2.27 4.29 -9.96
CA THR A 14 -3.43 4.68 -9.13
C THR A 14 -4.03 3.48 -8.43
N GLU A 15 -4.23 2.36 -9.15
CA GLU A 15 -4.74 1.11 -8.58
C GLU A 15 -3.82 0.55 -7.49
N ALA A 16 -2.50 0.52 -7.75
CA ALA A 16 -1.53 0.03 -6.79
C ALA A 16 -1.49 0.89 -5.51
N ILE A 17 -1.58 2.22 -5.64
CA ILE A 17 -1.62 3.15 -4.51
C ILE A 17 -2.92 2.98 -3.71
N SER A 18 -4.07 2.95 -4.38
CA SER A 18 -5.37 2.76 -3.71
C SER A 18 -5.41 1.44 -2.95
N ASN A 19 -4.92 0.35 -3.54
CA ASN A 19 -4.87 -0.96 -2.87
C ASN A 19 -3.95 -0.94 -1.63
N TYR A 20 -2.80 -0.26 -1.72
CA TYR A 20 -1.90 -0.08 -0.57
C TYR A 20 -2.58 0.70 0.57
N LEU A 21 -3.22 1.82 0.28
CA LEU A 21 -3.90 2.65 1.27
C LEU A 21 -5.07 1.89 1.91
N GLN A 22 -5.90 1.22 1.10
CA GLN A 22 -7.01 0.40 1.59
C GLN A 22 -6.51 -0.73 2.49
N SER A 23 -5.51 -1.50 2.06
CA SER A 23 -4.97 -2.62 2.85
C SER A 23 -4.37 -2.14 4.16
N SER A 24 -3.74 -0.97 4.17
CA SER A 24 -3.16 -0.36 5.38
C SER A 24 -4.24 0.06 6.37
N ASN A 25 -5.35 0.61 5.88
CA ASN A 25 -6.51 0.99 6.71
C ASN A 25 -7.23 -0.23 7.28
N GLU A 26 -7.42 -1.27 6.47
CA GLU A 26 -8.01 -2.53 6.92
C GLU A 26 -7.16 -3.20 8.00
N LEU A 27 -5.83 -3.15 7.87
CA LEU A 27 -4.90 -3.62 8.90
C LEU A 27 -5.01 -2.81 10.19
N ALA A 28 -5.05 -1.47 10.10
CA ALA A 28 -5.22 -0.61 11.28
C ALA A 28 -6.53 -0.91 12.01
N ALA A 29 -7.65 -1.02 11.28
CA ALA A 29 -8.94 -1.37 11.84
C ALA A 29 -8.95 -2.80 12.46
N ALA A 30 -8.25 -3.77 11.85
CA ALA A 30 -8.09 -5.10 12.42
C ALA A 30 -7.24 -5.08 13.71
N ALA A 31 -6.23 -4.22 13.79
CA ALA A 31 -5.42 -4.05 14.99
C ALA A 31 -6.24 -3.45 16.14
N GLU A 32 -7.12 -2.49 15.86
CA GLU A 32 -8.07 -1.95 16.84
C GLU A 32 -9.03 -3.05 17.34
N ARG A 33 -9.60 -3.86 16.42
CA ARG A 33 -10.47 -5.00 16.79
C ARG A 33 -9.74 -6.04 17.64
N ALA A 34 -8.51 -6.40 17.27
CA ALA A 34 -7.69 -7.34 18.05
C ALA A 34 -7.37 -6.80 19.45
N THR A 35 -7.09 -5.50 19.55
CA THR A 35 -6.86 -4.82 20.84
C THR A 35 -8.10 -4.88 21.71
N ALA A 36 -9.27 -4.52 21.16
CA ALA A 36 -10.54 -4.58 21.89
C ALA A 36 -10.88 -6.02 22.33
N ALA A 37 -10.69 -7.01 21.44
CA ALA A 37 -10.94 -8.41 21.74
C ALA A 37 -10.00 -8.94 22.85
N SER A 38 -8.75 -8.48 22.90
CA SER A 38 -7.76 -8.93 23.88
C SER A 38 -8.17 -8.67 25.33
N ALA A 39 -8.94 -7.60 25.58
CA ALA A 39 -9.47 -7.24 26.89
C ALA A 39 -10.65 -8.12 27.35
N GLY A 40 -11.26 -8.88 26.44
CA GLY A 40 -12.38 -9.78 26.72
C GLY A 40 -11.95 -11.15 27.27
N ARG A 41 -12.88 -11.85 27.94
CA ARG A 41 -12.65 -13.21 28.45
C ARG A 41 -12.88 -14.31 27.41
N ASP A 42 -13.56 -14.01 26.31
CA ASP A 42 -13.87 -14.99 25.27
C ASP A 42 -12.62 -15.36 24.46
N ALA A 43 -12.20 -16.62 24.56
CA ALA A 43 -11.06 -17.17 23.83
C ALA A 43 -11.33 -17.26 22.31
N THR A 44 -12.57 -17.51 21.90
CA THR A 44 -12.93 -17.67 20.50
C THR A 44 -12.88 -16.33 19.77
N THR A 45 -13.50 -15.29 20.33
CA THR A 45 -13.43 -13.92 19.77
C THR A 45 -12.00 -13.42 19.66
N ARG A 46 -11.15 -13.66 20.68
CA ARG A 46 -9.72 -13.31 20.61
C ARG A 46 -9.01 -14.04 19.48
N ARG A 47 -9.20 -15.35 19.37
CA ARG A 47 -8.56 -16.16 18.32
C ARG A 47 -8.94 -15.65 16.93
N LEU A 48 -10.22 -15.39 16.67
CA LEU A 48 -10.69 -14.90 15.38
C LEU A 48 -10.13 -13.50 15.06
N ALA A 49 -10.10 -12.59 16.04
CA ALA A 49 -9.55 -11.25 15.83
C ALA A 49 -8.04 -11.27 15.53
N PHE A 50 -7.26 -12.14 16.18
CA PHE A 50 -5.83 -12.31 15.87
C PHE A 50 -5.58 -13.01 14.53
N GLN A 51 -6.45 -13.96 14.14
CA GLN A 51 -6.40 -14.56 12.81
C GLN A 51 -6.66 -13.51 11.72
N GLU A 52 -7.71 -12.70 11.88
CA GLU A 52 -7.99 -11.57 10.97
C GLU A 52 -6.80 -10.59 10.91
N LEU A 53 -6.24 -10.19 12.05
CA LEU A 53 -5.08 -9.31 12.10
C LEU A 53 -3.89 -9.89 11.31
N SER A 54 -3.63 -11.18 11.44
CA SER A 54 -2.58 -11.86 10.70
C SER A 54 -2.83 -11.85 9.18
N GLU A 55 -4.06 -12.12 8.76
CA GLU A 55 -4.46 -12.11 7.36
C GLU A 55 -4.35 -10.71 6.74
N ARG A 56 -4.88 -9.68 7.43
CA ARG A 56 -4.75 -8.28 7.01
C ARG A 56 -3.29 -7.83 6.99
N GLY A 57 -2.48 -8.30 7.94
CA GLY A 57 -1.04 -8.04 7.97
C GLY A 57 -0.33 -8.59 6.73
N ASN A 58 -0.71 -9.79 6.27
CA ASN A 58 -0.19 -10.35 5.02
C ASN A 58 -0.66 -9.54 3.81
N GLN A 59 -1.93 -9.20 3.71
CA GLN A 59 -2.49 -8.39 2.61
C GLN A 59 -1.77 -7.03 2.49
N ALA A 60 -1.59 -6.31 3.59
CA ALA A 60 -0.86 -5.04 3.60
C ALA A 60 0.61 -5.19 3.14
N ARG A 61 1.30 -6.26 3.55
CA ARG A 61 2.67 -6.55 3.06
C ARG A 61 2.70 -6.81 1.56
N PHE A 62 1.75 -7.59 1.04
CA PHE A 62 1.63 -7.85 -0.40
C PHE A 62 1.33 -6.57 -1.18
N ALA A 63 0.39 -5.74 -0.70
CA ALA A 63 0.05 -4.47 -1.33
C ALA A 63 1.24 -3.49 -1.35
N LYS A 64 1.99 -3.40 -0.24
CA LYS A 64 3.23 -2.61 -0.16
C LYS A 64 4.29 -3.08 -1.16
N LYS A 65 4.52 -4.38 -1.25
CA LYS A 65 5.46 -4.96 -2.22
C LYS A 65 5.01 -4.67 -3.65
N HIS A 66 3.73 -4.88 -3.94
CA HIS A 66 3.17 -4.63 -5.27
C HIS A 66 3.30 -3.17 -5.69
N LEU A 67 3.04 -2.22 -4.78
CA LEU A 67 3.27 -0.79 -5.04
C LEU A 67 4.75 -0.51 -5.30
N THR A 68 5.66 -1.10 -4.52
CA THR A 68 7.11 -0.96 -4.70
C THR A 68 7.57 -1.41 -6.09
N ASP A 69 7.16 -2.62 -6.48
CA ASP A 69 7.50 -3.20 -7.78
C ASP A 69 6.87 -2.38 -8.93
N THR A 70 5.65 -1.90 -8.74
CA THR A 70 4.93 -1.06 -9.72
C THR A 70 5.63 0.27 -9.93
N VAL A 71 5.99 0.98 -8.86
CA VAL A 71 6.73 2.25 -8.96
C VAL A 71 8.06 2.03 -9.66
N ARG A 72 8.82 1.00 -9.30
CA ARG A 72 10.10 0.67 -9.94
C ARG A 72 9.94 0.41 -11.44
N ARG A 73 8.94 -0.38 -11.83
CA ARG A 73 8.65 -0.69 -13.24
C ARG A 73 8.23 0.56 -14.03
N LEU A 74 7.42 1.43 -13.45
CA LEU A 74 6.85 2.58 -14.17
C LEU A 74 7.82 3.76 -14.32
N ARG A 75 9.00 3.74 -13.67
CA ARG A 75 10.05 4.77 -13.83
C ARG A 75 10.56 4.93 -15.27
N SER A 76 10.45 3.89 -16.11
CA SER A 76 10.82 3.97 -17.52
C SER A 76 9.78 4.66 -18.40
N THR A 77 8.56 4.86 -17.87
CA THR A 77 7.41 5.36 -18.63
C THR A 77 6.87 6.67 -18.08
N LEU A 78 6.92 6.86 -16.76
CA LEU A 78 6.46 8.07 -16.07
C LEU A 78 7.65 8.80 -15.42
N PRO A 79 7.74 10.14 -15.58
CA PRO A 79 8.67 10.95 -14.81
C PRO A 79 8.42 10.82 -13.30
N ALA A 80 9.49 10.86 -12.48
CA ALA A 80 9.39 10.76 -11.03
C ALA A 80 8.41 11.79 -10.43
N ALA A 81 8.45 13.04 -10.91
CA ALA A 81 7.53 14.10 -10.49
C ALA A 81 6.05 13.75 -10.75
N GLN A 82 5.75 13.01 -11.82
CA GLN A 82 4.39 12.57 -12.11
C GLN A 82 3.96 11.43 -11.17
N ILE A 83 4.86 10.48 -10.88
CA ILE A 83 4.60 9.41 -9.92
C ILE A 83 4.31 10.00 -8.53
N GLU A 84 5.14 10.94 -8.07
CA GLU A 84 4.91 11.66 -6.82
C GLU A 84 3.60 12.45 -6.83
N ALA A 85 3.25 13.11 -7.94
CA ALA A 85 2.00 13.86 -8.04
C ALA A 85 0.76 12.96 -7.93
N VAL A 86 0.78 11.76 -8.52
CA VAL A 86 -0.31 10.78 -8.37
C VAL A 86 -0.41 10.31 -6.92
N ALA A 87 0.73 10.00 -6.29
CA ALA A 87 0.75 9.61 -4.89
C ALA A 87 0.22 10.71 -3.97
N ALA A 88 0.68 11.95 -4.14
CA ALA A 88 0.23 13.10 -3.36
C ALA A 88 -1.27 13.37 -3.49
N LYS A 89 -1.86 13.14 -4.68
CA LYS A 89 -3.31 13.28 -4.90
C LYS A 89 -4.12 12.24 -4.13
N LEU A 90 -3.60 11.03 -3.99
CA LEU A 90 -4.26 9.92 -3.31
C LEU A 90 -3.95 9.86 -1.81
N ASP A 91 -2.90 10.54 -1.34
CA ASP A 91 -2.50 10.65 0.07
C ASP A 91 -3.50 11.46 0.95
N GLY A 92 -4.69 11.74 0.43
CA GLY A 92 -5.69 12.62 1.01
C GLY A 92 -6.59 11.94 2.05
N ARG A 93 -6.23 12.16 3.32
CA ARG A 93 -6.99 12.03 4.59
C ARG A 93 -7.55 10.66 4.97
N GLU A 94 -7.24 10.27 6.22
CA GLU A 94 -7.64 9.03 6.91
C GLU A 94 -6.99 7.75 6.34
N SER A 95 -5.67 7.77 6.15
CA SER A 95 -4.92 6.53 6.04
C SER A 95 -3.92 6.34 7.19
N ALA A 96 -3.79 5.09 7.62
CA ALA A 96 -2.80 4.69 8.63
C ALA A 96 -1.35 4.84 8.12
N GLU A 97 -1.16 4.91 6.80
CA GLU A 97 0.13 5.01 6.13
C GLU A 97 0.10 6.09 5.04
N SER A 98 1.26 6.67 4.71
CA SER A 98 1.39 7.63 3.60
C SER A 98 1.95 6.96 2.36
N ALA A 99 1.17 6.94 1.28
CA ALA A 99 1.61 6.49 -0.03
C ALA A 99 2.68 7.41 -0.61
N LEU A 100 2.57 8.73 -0.42
CA LEU A 100 3.58 9.68 -0.90
C LEU A 100 4.95 9.43 -0.26
N THR A 101 4.96 9.19 1.05
CA THR A 101 6.20 8.89 1.78
C THR A 101 6.86 7.62 1.26
N LEU A 102 6.08 6.54 1.10
CA LEU A 102 6.58 5.29 0.54
C LEU A 102 7.12 5.47 -0.89
N VAL A 103 6.38 6.17 -1.75
CA VAL A 103 6.78 6.45 -3.14
C VAL A 103 8.09 7.24 -3.18
N ARG A 104 8.25 8.28 -2.36
CA ARG A 104 9.50 9.04 -2.27
C ARG A 104 10.66 8.18 -1.82
N THR A 105 10.47 7.31 -0.83
CA THR A 105 11.49 6.35 -0.41
C THR A 105 11.90 5.45 -1.58
N ILE A 106 10.95 4.86 -2.32
CA ILE A 106 11.25 3.99 -3.46
C ILE A 106 12.01 4.72 -4.58
N LEU A 107 11.66 5.99 -4.84
CA LEU A 107 12.30 6.79 -5.88
C LEU A 107 13.71 7.27 -5.50
N THR A 108 13.98 7.42 -4.20
CA THR A 108 15.27 7.89 -3.65
C THR A 108 16.22 6.75 -3.29
N GLU A 109 15.71 5.55 -3.01
CA GLU A 109 16.50 4.33 -2.92
C GLU A 109 17.32 4.15 -4.21
N LYS A 110 18.62 4.46 -4.13
CA LYS A 110 19.57 4.09 -5.19
C LYS A 110 19.45 2.58 -5.35
N VAL A 111 19.11 2.11 -6.54
CA VAL A 111 19.16 0.69 -6.90
C VAL A 111 20.62 0.25 -6.80
N TRP A 112 21.04 -0.17 -5.61
CA TRP A 112 22.25 -0.94 -5.38
C TRP A 112 21.82 -2.38 -5.21
N SER A 113 21.62 -3.03 -6.34
CA SER A 113 21.71 -4.47 -6.47
C SER A 113 21.96 -4.77 -7.94
N ALA A 114 23.17 -4.43 -8.38
CA ALA A 114 23.86 -5.26 -9.36
C ALA A 114 24.32 -6.51 -8.61
N ALA A 115 23.78 -7.65 -8.99
CA ALA A 115 24.36 -8.97 -8.80
C ALA A 115 23.85 -9.85 -9.94
#